data_AF-A0A2H0EEH2-F1
#
_entry.id   AF-A0A2H0EEH2-F1
#
_cell.length_a   1.000
_cell.length_b   1.000
_cell.length_c   1.000
_cell.angle_alpha   90.00
_cell.angle_beta   90.00
_cell.angle_gamma   90.00
#
_symmetry.space_group_name_H-M   'P 1'
#
loop_
_entity.id
_entity.type
_entity.pdbx_description
1 polymer ?
#
loop_
_entity_poly.entity_id
_entity_poly.type
_entity_poly.pdbx_seq_one_letter_code
_entity_poly.pdbx_strand_id
1 'polypeptide(L)'
;MTNTKKIIILLGDILILYGALILTLIFRYGPNYFGESFYAHLKPFSLIFVIWVVTFYLADLYKEKRLRINLATVQVFILTIIINIVISVILFYLFPSFFKLTPKTNLTIFSLIFGILDLGWRIILVKIYISSGLKDRLLIIGDSPIINEVINYLKNNPQIGYDVTAQKSENDIDQIIAKNKINTIVIQTHLKKDQKIIKIFYQLLPSKIAIVDLITFYETIFQKLPLKELNESWFIDKITTRRHLYDIAKRTVDFCLALCLSIIFLPLILTIAFLIKLTSRGSIIYKQIRTGVNNEPFVFFKFRTMRLDAEKFGPQWTS
;
A
#
# COMPACT_ATOMS: atom_id res chain seq x y z
N MET A 1 3.01 11.25 -17.66
CA MET A 1 4.41 10.93 -17.31
C MET A 1 5.37 11.63 -18.23
N THR A 2 5.52 12.97 -18.29
CA THR A 2 6.64 13.51 -19.08
C THR A 2 7.94 13.02 -18.44
N ASN A 3 8.89 12.54 -19.25
CA ASN A 3 10.15 11.99 -18.73
C ASN A 3 10.88 12.98 -17.79
N THR A 4 10.70 14.28 -18.04
CA THR A 4 11.19 15.38 -17.19
C THR A 4 10.75 15.29 -15.74
N LYS A 5 9.48 14.98 -15.46
CA LYS A 5 9.00 14.89 -14.07
C LYS A 5 9.57 13.67 -13.35
N LYS A 6 9.76 12.55 -14.06
CA LYS A 6 10.36 11.34 -13.46
C LYS A 6 11.77 11.64 -12.99
N ILE A 7 12.52 12.37 -13.83
CA ILE A 7 13.87 12.83 -13.52
C ILE A 7 13.85 13.78 -12.32
N ILE A 8 12.90 14.70 -12.22
CA ILE A 8 12.79 15.62 -11.06
C ILE A 8 12.57 14.85 -9.75
N ILE A 9 11.67 13.87 -9.75
CA ILE A 9 11.43 13.04 -8.55
C ILE A 9 12.70 12.27 -8.17
N LEU A 10 13.32 11.60 -9.15
CA LEU A 10 14.55 10.82 -8.95
C LEU A 10 15.70 11.68 -8.41
N LEU A 11 15.93 12.86 -8.99
CA LEU A 11 16.97 13.78 -8.53
C LEU A 11 16.67 14.27 -7.12
N GLY A 12 15.40 14.56 -6.80
CA GLY A 12 14.99 14.91 -5.45
C GLY A 12 15.28 13.80 -4.44
N ASP A 13 14.97 12.54 -4.77
CA ASP A 13 15.25 11.39 -3.90
C ASP A 13 16.75 11.24 -3.64
N ILE A 14 17.57 11.38 -4.69
CA ILE A 14 19.03 11.32 -4.56
C ILE A 14 19.54 12.44 -3.64
N LEU A 15 19.06 13.68 -3.82
CA LEU A 15 19.42 14.80 -2.96
C LEU A 15 19.02 14.55 -1.51
N ILE A 16 17.85 13.95 -1.28
CA ILE A 16 17.35 13.63 0.06
C ILE A 16 18.14 12.49 0.70
N LEU A 17 18.55 11.46 -0.07
CA LEU A 17 19.41 10.39 0.43
C LEU A 17 20.75 10.96 0.95
N TYR A 18 21.43 11.79 0.16
CA TYR A 18 22.67 12.41 0.61
C TYR A 18 22.45 13.45 1.72
N GLY A 19 21.38 14.25 1.64
CA GLY A 19 21.01 15.21 2.68
C GLY A 19 20.71 14.53 4.03
N ALA A 20 19.97 13.43 4.02
CA ALA A 20 19.68 12.63 5.21
C ALA A 20 20.95 12.01 5.81
N LEU A 21 21.90 11.57 4.98
CA LEU A 21 23.20 11.09 5.44
C LEU A 21 23.99 12.20 6.14
N ILE A 22 24.08 13.38 5.53
CA ILE A 22 24.78 14.53 6.11
C ILE A 22 24.18 14.89 7.46
N LEU A 23 22.85 15.02 7.54
CA LEU A 23 22.14 15.33 8.78
C LEU A 23 22.35 14.25 9.85
N THR A 24 22.35 12.98 9.45
CA THR A 24 22.63 11.86 10.36
C THR A 24 24.02 11.96 10.97
N LEU A 25 25.03 12.27 10.16
CA LEU A 25 26.40 12.36 10.62
C LEU A 25 26.63 13.58 11.52
N ILE A 26 26.04 14.73 11.17
CA ILE A 26 26.08 15.93 12.02
C ILE A 26 25.40 15.65 13.36
N PHE A 27 24.22 15.02 13.34
CA PHE A 27 23.48 14.69 14.56
C PHE A 27 24.22 13.67 15.44
N ARG A 28 24.88 12.68 14.82
CA ARG A 28 25.54 11.60 15.55
C ARG A 28 26.93 11.95 16.08
N TYR A 29 27.75 12.58 15.26
CA TYR A 29 29.18 12.81 15.53
C TYR A 29 29.49 14.27 15.84
N GLY A 30 28.56 15.18 15.59
CA GLY A 30 28.75 16.62 15.74
C GLY A 30 29.52 17.25 14.57
N PRO A 31 29.54 18.59 14.47
CA PRO A 31 30.19 19.31 13.37
C PRO A 31 31.70 19.08 13.29
N ASN A 32 32.37 18.90 14.43
CA ASN A 32 33.82 18.83 14.52
C ASN A 32 34.42 17.54 13.93
N TYR A 33 33.67 16.43 13.96
CA TYR A 33 34.11 15.12 13.44
C TYR A 33 33.43 14.74 12.12
N PHE A 34 32.77 15.71 11.47
CA PHE A 34 31.98 15.47 10.26
C PHE A 34 32.84 14.99 9.09
N GLY A 35 34.03 15.57 8.87
CA GLY A 35 34.87 15.25 7.72
C GLY A 35 35.29 13.77 7.65
N GLU A 36 35.88 13.25 8.73
CA GLU A 36 36.29 11.85 8.84
C GLU A 36 35.09 10.90 8.76
N SER A 37 34.02 11.24 9.49
CA SER A 37 32.79 10.44 9.50
C SER A 37 32.14 10.40 8.11
N PHE A 38 32.11 11.52 7.39
CA PHE A 38 31.56 11.60 6.04
C PHE A 38 32.35 10.75 5.06
N TYR A 39 33.68 10.88 5.06
CA TYR A 39 34.52 10.07 4.17
C TYR A 39 34.36 8.57 4.41
N ALA A 40 34.30 8.15 5.69
CA ALA A 40 34.08 6.76 6.05
C ALA A 40 32.73 6.21 5.56
N HIS A 41 31.66 7.01 5.67
CA HIS A 41 30.29 6.56 5.37
C HIS A 41 29.88 6.75 3.91
N LEU A 42 30.51 7.66 3.17
CA LEU A 42 30.13 8.03 1.81
C LEU A 42 30.07 6.81 0.88
N LYS A 43 31.17 6.06 0.75
CA LYS A 43 31.25 4.91 -0.18
C LYS A 43 30.28 3.78 0.18
N PRO A 44 30.21 3.30 1.44
CA PRO A 44 29.21 2.32 1.88
C PRO A 44 27.76 2.73 1.61
N PHE A 45 27.39 3.96 1.99
CA PHE A 45 26.01 4.43 1.84
C PHE A 45 25.66 4.69 0.38
N SER A 46 26.58 5.20 -0.45
CA SER A 46 26.33 5.37 -1.89
C SER A 46 25.98 4.06 -2.58
N LEU A 47 26.61 2.93 -2.22
CA LEU A 47 26.25 1.62 -2.77
C LEU A 47 24.82 1.22 -2.38
N ILE A 48 24.44 1.49 -1.13
CA ILE A 48 23.09 1.23 -0.62
C ILE A 48 22.07 2.15 -1.30
N PHE A 49 22.40 3.40 -1.56
CA PHE A 49 21.52 4.36 -2.22
C PHE A 49 21.16 3.93 -3.65
N VAL A 50 22.11 3.34 -4.39
CA VAL A 50 21.80 2.75 -5.70
C VAL A 50 20.73 1.67 -5.56
N ILE A 51 20.84 0.80 -4.54
CA ILE A 51 19.86 -0.25 -4.28
C ILE A 51 18.51 0.36 -3.89
N TRP A 52 18.49 1.41 -3.06
CA TRP A 52 17.25 2.10 -2.66
C TRP A 52 16.54 2.75 -3.85
N VAL A 53 17.29 3.35 -4.77
CA VAL A 53 16.73 3.91 -6.01
C VAL A 53 16.15 2.80 -6.90
N VAL A 54 16.84 1.67 -7.01
CA VAL A 54 16.35 0.51 -7.77
C VAL A 54 15.07 -0.03 -7.15
N THR A 55 14.99 -0.19 -5.82
CA THR A 55 13.76 -0.67 -5.18
C THR A 55 12.61 0.33 -5.29
N PHE A 56 12.87 1.64 -5.21
CA PHE A 56 11.85 2.67 -5.49
C PHE A 56 11.34 2.59 -6.93
N TYR A 57 12.22 2.28 -7.88
CA TYR A 57 11.85 2.05 -9.27
C TYR A 57 10.99 0.79 -9.44
N LEU A 58 11.39 -0.33 -8.83
CA LEU A 58 10.62 -1.58 -8.84
C LEU A 58 9.25 -1.44 -8.14
N ALA A 59 9.15 -0.59 -7.12
CA ALA A 59 7.91 -0.27 -6.43
C ALA A 59 7.03 0.76 -7.19
N ASP A 60 7.43 1.16 -8.39
CA ASP A 60 6.71 2.09 -9.26
C ASP A 60 6.50 3.50 -8.66
N LEU A 61 7.31 3.91 -7.67
CA LEU A 61 7.15 5.20 -6.98
C LEU A 61 7.39 6.41 -7.90
N TYR A 62 8.02 6.21 -9.05
CA TYR A 62 8.24 7.24 -10.08
C TYR A 62 7.11 7.35 -11.12
N LYS A 63 5.98 6.63 -10.96
CA LYS A 63 4.81 6.72 -11.85
C LYS A 63 3.81 7.77 -11.36
N GLU A 64 3.11 8.44 -12.28
CA GLU A 64 2.08 9.46 -11.97
C GLU A 64 1.00 8.96 -11.02
N LYS A 65 0.57 7.70 -11.16
CA LYS A 65 -0.43 7.11 -10.28
C LYS A 65 0.02 7.11 -8.81
N ARG A 66 1.33 7.04 -8.56
CA ARG A 66 1.96 7.05 -7.22
C ARG A 66 2.38 8.44 -6.74
N LEU A 67 2.24 9.48 -7.57
CA LEU A 67 2.38 10.87 -7.12
C LEU A 67 1.17 11.36 -6.31
N ARG A 68 0.09 10.59 -6.24
CA ARG A 68 -1.13 10.94 -5.51
C ARG A 68 -1.02 10.44 -4.08
N ILE A 69 -1.30 11.32 -3.11
CA ILE A 69 -1.37 10.94 -1.69
C ILE A 69 -2.72 10.28 -1.44
N ASN A 70 -2.75 8.97 -1.66
CA ASN A 70 -3.81 8.10 -1.18
C ASN A 70 -3.22 7.02 -0.26
N LEU A 71 -4.08 6.33 0.49
CA LEU A 71 -3.67 5.30 1.44
C LEU A 71 -2.79 4.21 0.80
N ALA A 72 -3.15 3.75 -0.40
CA ALA A 72 -2.38 2.71 -1.11
C ALA A 72 -0.96 3.16 -1.49
N THR A 73 -0.79 4.42 -1.90
CA THR A 73 0.53 4.99 -2.19
C THR A 73 1.36 5.08 -0.92
N VAL A 74 0.78 5.57 0.18
CA VAL A 74 1.46 5.66 1.48
C VAL A 74 1.88 4.27 1.98
N GLN A 75 1.02 3.26 1.85
CA GLN A 75 1.35 1.87 2.22
C GLN A 75 2.52 1.31 1.42
N VAL A 76 2.50 1.47 0.09
CA VAL A 76 3.61 1.01 -0.77
C VAL A 76 4.90 1.75 -0.46
N PHE A 77 4.81 3.05 -0.20
CA PHE A 77 5.95 3.86 0.20
C PHE A 77 6.59 3.35 1.51
N ILE A 78 5.78 3.18 2.57
CA ILE A 78 6.24 2.66 3.87
C ILE A 78 6.83 1.26 3.71
N LEU A 79 6.15 0.37 2.97
CA LEU A 79 6.63 -0.98 2.71
C LEU A 79 7.98 -0.98 1.99
N THR A 80 8.17 -0.08 1.02
CA THR A 80 9.43 0.02 0.27
C THR A 80 10.57 0.55 1.14
N ILE A 81 10.30 1.51 2.04
CA ILE A 81 11.27 1.94 3.05
C ILE A 81 11.67 0.78 3.96
N ILE A 82 10.70 0.01 4.46
CA ILE A 82 10.98 -1.14 5.32
C ILE A 82 11.86 -2.16 4.59
N ILE A 83 11.51 -2.51 3.35
CA ILE A 83 12.31 -3.42 2.50
C ILE A 83 13.74 -2.89 2.35
N ASN A 84 13.89 -1.61 2.09
CA ASN A 84 15.20 -0.96 1.95
C ASN A 84 16.04 -1.00 3.23
N ILE A 85 15.42 -0.77 4.39
CA ILE A 85 16.09 -0.89 5.68
C ILE A 85 16.55 -2.33 5.90
N VAL A 86 15.68 -3.31 5.64
CA VAL A 86 16.01 -4.74 5.79
C VAL A 86 17.16 -5.14 4.86
N ILE A 87 17.12 -4.77 3.59
CA ILE A 87 18.21 -5.03 2.63
C ILE A 87 19.52 -4.38 3.10
N SER A 88 19.45 -3.14 3.60
CA SER A 88 20.63 -2.43 4.09
C SER A 88 21.25 -3.13 5.31
N VAL A 89 20.42 -3.58 6.26
CA VAL A 89 20.88 -4.39 7.40
C VAL A 89 21.54 -5.67 6.89
N ILE A 90 20.88 -6.42 6.01
CA ILE A 90 21.45 -7.67 5.48
C ILE A 90 22.82 -7.43 4.84
N LEU A 91 22.96 -6.41 4.00
CA LEU A 91 24.23 -6.13 3.32
C LEU A 91 25.35 -5.73 4.29
N PHE A 92 25.06 -4.87 5.27
CA PHE A 92 26.08 -4.46 6.24
C PHE A 92 26.59 -5.63 7.09
N TYR A 93 25.71 -6.57 7.45
CA TYR A 93 26.08 -7.70 8.30
C TYR A 93 26.62 -8.91 7.53
N LEU A 94 26.25 -9.11 6.26
CA LEU A 94 26.80 -10.16 5.42
C LEU A 94 28.19 -9.83 4.85
N PHE A 95 28.49 -8.54 4.63
CA PHE A 95 29.75 -8.10 4.03
C PHE A 95 30.56 -7.15 4.93
N PRO A 96 30.86 -7.52 6.19
CA PRO A 96 31.53 -6.63 7.14
C PRO A 96 32.94 -6.23 6.66
N SER A 97 33.66 -7.13 5.98
CA SER A 97 35.01 -6.85 5.45
C SER A 97 35.03 -5.82 4.32
N PHE A 98 33.95 -5.74 3.54
CA PHE A 98 33.81 -4.78 2.45
C PHE A 98 33.43 -3.40 2.97
N PHE A 99 32.43 -3.35 3.87
CA PHE A 99 31.91 -2.09 4.38
C PHE A 99 32.75 -1.48 5.52
N LYS A 100 33.50 -2.29 6.26
CA LYS A 100 34.34 -1.88 7.42
C LYS A 100 33.61 -1.01 8.45
N LEU A 101 32.28 -1.08 8.46
CA LEU A 101 31.37 -0.26 9.25
C LEU A 101 30.23 -1.14 9.75
N THR A 102 29.86 -0.97 11.01
CA THR A 102 28.64 -1.54 11.59
C THR A 102 27.69 -0.39 11.94
N PRO A 103 26.97 0.19 10.97
CA PRO A 103 26.19 1.40 11.19
C PRO A 103 24.85 1.07 11.84
N LYS A 104 24.86 0.50 13.05
CA LYS A 104 23.63 0.14 13.78
C LYS A 104 22.78 1.39 14.04
N THR A 105 23.33 2.32 14.83
CA THR A 105 22.63 3.56 15.18
C THR A 105 22.51 4.52 14.00
N ASN A 106 23.53 4.57 13.15
CA ASN A 106 23.56 5.51 12.01
C ASN A 106 22.49 5.13 10.98
N LEU A 107 22.29 3.85 10.68
CA LEU A 107 21.25 3.42 9.75
C LEU A 107 19.86 3.71 10.30
N THR A 108 19.62 3.55 11.61
CA THR A 108 18.33 3.89 12.23
C THR A 108 18.04 5.39 12.15
N ILE A 109 18.99 6.24 12.56
CA ILE A 109 18.84 7.70 12.50
C ILE A 109 18.63 8.15 11.05
N PHE A 110 19.45 7.62 10.13
CA PHE A 110 19.34 7.89 8.70
C PHE A 110 17.96 7.55 8.16
N SER A 111 17.44 6.37 8.47
CA SER A 111 16.15 5.91 7.95
C SER A 111 15.00 6.80 8.43
N LEU A 112 15.08 7.30 9.67
CA LEU A 112 14.07 8.17 10.26
C LEU A 112 14.11 9.57 9.62
N ILE A 113 15.31 10.16 9.51
CA ILE A 113 15.50 11.47 8.85
C ILE A 113 15.09 11.38 7.38
N PHE A 114 15.55 10.37 6.66
CA PHE A 114 15.21 10.14 5.26
C PHE A 114 13.69 10.00 5.07
N GLY A 115 13.03 9.17 5.88
CA GLY A 115 11.58 8.96 5.78
C GLY A 115 10.78 10.25 5.94
N ILE A 116 11.17 11.11 6.88
CA ILE A 116 10.53 12.42 7.08
C ILE A 116 10.77 13.35 5.89
N LEU A 117 12.02 13.47 5.44
CA LEU A 117 12.37 14.37 4.34
C LEU A 117 11.74 13.94 3.02
N ASP A 118 11.75 12.65 2.71
CA ASP A 118 11.15 12.13 1.49
C ASP A 118 9.62 12.28 1.49
N LEU A 119 8.95 12.02 2.62
CA LEU A 119 7.52 12.32 2.76
C LEU A 119 7.22 13.80 2.52
N GLY A 120 8.02 14.70 3.12
CA GLY A 120 7.91 16.15 2.89
C GLY A 120 8.08 16.51 1.41
N TRP A 121 9.08 15.94 0.76
CA TRP A 121 9.33 16.13 -0.68
C TRP A 121 8.17 15.65 -1.53
N ARG A 122 7.60 14.48 -1.23
CA ARG A 122 6.39 13.96 -1.91
C ARG A 122 5.21 14.91 -1.74
N ILE A 123 4.98 15.44 -0.54
CA ILE A 123 3.91 16.44 -0.28
C ILE A 123 4.14 17.72 -1.08
N ILE A 124 5.39 18.19 -1.17
CA ILE A 124 5.75 19.37 -1.97
C ILE A 124 5.50 19.11 -3.47
N LEU A 125 5.93 17.95 -3.99
CA LEU A 125 5.71 17.56 -5.38
C LEU A 125 4.22 17.47 -5.71
N VAL A 126 3.43 16.90 -4.81
CA VAL A 126 1.98 16.86 -4.90
C VAL A 126 1.42 18.27 -4.99
N LYS A 127 1.82 19.17 -4.09
CA LYS A 127 1.34 20.56 -4.11
C LYS A 127 1.72 21.26 -5.40
N ILE A 128 2.97 21.15 -5.85
CA ILE A 128 3.45 21.80 -7.08
C ILE A 128 2.71 21.26 -8.31
N TYR A 129 2.65 19.95 -8.49
CA TYR A 129 2.08 19.34 -9.69
C TYR A 129 0.55 19.30 -9.67
N ILE A 130 -0.09 19.07 -8.52
CA ILE A 130 -1.56 19.04 -8.45
C ILE A 130 -2.15 20.46 -8.48
N SER A 131 -1.49 21.47 -7.88
CA SER A 131 -1.97 22.87 -7.96
C SER A 131 -1.77 23.49 -9.34
N SER A 132 -0.76 23.05 -10.11
CA SER A 132 -0.51 23.52 -11.48
C SER A 132 -1.45 22.93 -12.55
N GLY A 133 -2.54 22.23 -12.16
CA GLY A 133 -3.58 21.78 -13.10
C GLY A 133 -3.50 20.32 -13.56
N LEU A 134 -2.71 19.44 -12.92
CA LEU A 134 -2.69 17.99 -13.22
C LEU A 134 -3.81 17.22 -12.50
N LYS A 135 -5.03 17.73 -12.52
CA LYS A 135 -6.18 16.91 -12.14
C LYS A 135 -6.55 16.03 -13.32
N ASP A 136 -6.58 14.71 -13.13
CA ASP A 136 -7.13 13.82 -14.15
C ASP A 136 -8.61 14.14 -14.29
N ARG A 137 -8.98 14.61 -15.47
CA ARG A 137 -10.35 14.94 -15.83
C ARG A 137 -11.09 13.64 -16.05
N LEU A 138 -12.04 13.41 -15.15
CA LEU A 138 -12.73 12.17 -14.99
C LEU A 138 -14.15 12.30 -15.54
N LEU A 139 -14.55 11.33 -16.35
CA LEU A 139 -15.93 11.09 -16.77
C LEU A 139 -16.41 9.84 -16.05
N ILE A 140 -17.51 9.96 -15.30
CA ILE A 140 -18.17 8.79 -14.69
C ILE A 140 -19.41 8.45 -15.51
N ILE A 141 -19.50 7.19 -15.92
CA ILE A 141 -20.61 6.63 -16.69
C ILE A 141 -21.31 5.57 -15.83
N GLY A 142 -22.57 5.83 -15.49
CA GLY A 142 -23.42 4.94 -14.71
C GLY A 142 -24.35 5.70 -13.76
N ASP A 143 -25.31 4.96 -13.22
CA ASP A 143 -26.43 5.52 -12.44
C ASP A 143 -26.46 4.98 -10.99
N SER A 144 -25.30 4.51 -10.49
CA SER A 144 -25.18 3.97 -9.13
C SER A 144 -25.19 5.05 -8.04
N PRO A 145 -25.84 4.81 -6.88
CA PRO A 145 -25.77 5.71 -5.72
C PRO A 145 -24.34 5.87 -5.18
N ILE A 146 -23.45 4.89 -5.43
CA ILE A 146 -22.03 4.95 -5.02
C ILE A 146 -21.25 6.03 -5.77
N ILE A 147 -21.68 6.39 -6.98
CA ILE A 147 -21.05 7.47 -7.75
C ILE A 147 -21.09 8.78 -6.97
N ASN A 148 -22.21 9.07 -6.30
CA ASN A 148 -22.33 10.29 -5.48
C ASN A 148 -21.38 10.27 -4.27
N GLU A 149 -21.16 9.09 -3.64
CA GLU A 149 -20.16 8.93 -2.58
C GLU A 149 -18.75 9.24 -3.11
N VAL A 150 -18.40 8.70 -4.28
CA VAL A 150 -17.10 8.95 -4.93
C VAL A 150 -16.93 10.43 -5.26
N ILE A 151 -17.93 11.07 -5.87
CA ILE A 151 -17.88 12.48 -6.26
C ILE A 151 -17.68 13.38 -5.03
N ASN A 152 -18.46 13.16 -3.97
CA ASN A 152 -18.37 13.94 -2.74
C ASN A 152 -17.00 13.76 -2.07
N TYR A 153 -16.49 12.52 -2.04
CA TYR A 153 -15.16 12.25 -1.49
C TYR A 153 -14.05 12.94 -2.28
N LEU A 154 -14.10 12.91 -3.62
CA LEU A 154 -13.11 13.58 -4.47
C LEU A 154 -13.16 15.11 -4.35
N LYS A 155 -14.36 15.70 -4.23
CA LYS A 155 -14.53 17.14 -3.99
C LYS A 155 -13.90 17.58 -2.65
N ASN A 156 -14.09 16.78 -1.60
CA ASN A 156 -13.54 17.07 -0.28
C ASN A 156 -12.05 16.74 -0.14
N ASN A 157 -11.46 15.98 -1.07
CA ASN A 157 -10.07 15.54 -1.03
C ASN A 157 -9.34 15.86 -2.34
N PRO A 158 -9.13 17.15 -2.67
CA PRO A 158 -8.49 17.56 -3.92
C PRO A 158 -7.05 17.03 -4.10
N GLN A 159 -6.38 16.66 -3.01
CA GLN A 159 -5.04 16.04 -3.02
C GLN A 159 -4.98 14.68 -3.73
N ILE A 160 -6.12 14.03 -3.98
CA ILE A 160 -6.20 12.77 -4.74
C ILE A 160 -5.94 13.02 -6.24
N GLY A 161 -6.16 14.25 -6.73
CA GLY A 161 -5.84 14.66 -8.09
C GLY A 161 -6.82 14.20 -9.17
N TYR A 162 -8.09 13.93 -8.83
CA TYR A 162 -9.15 13.74 -9.83
C TYR A 162 -10.10 14.94 -9.84
N ASP A 163 -10.56 15.30 -11.02
CA ASP A 163 -11.60 16.30 -11.22
C ASP A 163 -12.78 15.67 -11.96
N VAL A 164 -13.93 15.61 -11.32
CA VAL A 164 -15.13 15.02 -11.95
C VAL A 164 -15.73 16.07 -12.88
N THR A 165 -15.39 15.97 -14.15
CA THR A 165 -15.80 16.94 -15.18
C THR A 165 -17.22 16.73 -15.68
N ALA A 166 -17.70 15.48 -15.67
CA ALA A 166 -19.05 15.14 -16.08
C ALA A 166 -19.50 13.81 -15.44
N GLN A 167 -20.81 13.72 -15.18
CA GLN A 167 -21.54 12.51 -14.84
C GLN A 167 -22.69 12.42 -15.83
N LYS A 168 -22.82 11.30 -16.55
CA LYS A 168 -23.93 11.12 -17.49
C LYS A 168 -24.30 9.64 -17.67
N SER A 169 -25.56 9.46 -18.02
CA SER A 169 -26.09 8.24 -18.62
C SER A 169 -25.71 8.18 -20.12
N GLU A 170 -25.75 7.00 -20.71
CA GLU A 170 -25.06 6.50 -21.93
C GLU A 170 -25.05 7.40 -23.19
N ASN A 171 -25.88 8.45 -23.26
CA ASN A 171 -26.02 9.31 -24.42
C ASN A 171 -25.05 10.52 -24.38
N ASP A 172 -24.35 10.77 -25.49
CA ASP A 172 -23.42 11.89 -25.76
C ASP A 172 -21.96 11.76 -25.23
N ILE A 173 -21.46 10.54 -25.02
CA ILE A 173 -20.08 10.31 -24.57
C ILE A 173 -19.05 10.99 -25.50
N ASP A 174 -19.22 10.85 -26.83
CA ASP A 174 -18.26 11.35 -27.82
C ASP A 174 -18.13 12.89 -27.80
N GLN A 175 -19.25 13.60 -27.65
CA GLN A 175 -19.26 15.06 -27.62
C GLN A 175 -18.58 15.61 -26.37
N ILE A 176 -18.75 14.94 -25.23
CA ILE A 176 -18.17 15.35 -23.95
C ILE A 176 -16.66 15.11 -23.95
N ILE A 177 -16.20 13.99 -24.52
CA ILE A 177 -14.77 13.68 -24.63
C ILE A 177 -14.07 14.73 -25.48
N ALA A 178 -14.63 15.09 -26.63
CA ALA A 178 -14.08 16.10 -27.52
C ALA A 178 -14.00 17.49 -26.84
N LYS A 179 -15.01 17.84 -26.03
CA LYS A 179 -15.12 19.15 -25.39
C LYS A 179 -14.26 19.32 -24.14
N ASN A 180 -14.11 18.26 -23.33
CA ASN A 180 -13.62 18.40 -21.95
C ASN A 180 -12.20 17.90 -21.69
N LYS A 181 -11.44 17.46 -22.71
CA LYS A 181 -10.07 16.88 -22.56
C LYS A 181 -10.04 15.83 -21.44
N ILE A 182 -10.88 14.80 -21.56
CA ILE A 182 -10.99 13.72 -20.56
C ILE A 182 -9.78 12.80 -20.64
N ASN A 183 -9.22 12.44 -19.48
CA ASN A 183 -8.07 11.54 -19.36
C ASN A 183 -8.46 10.15 -18.85
N THR A 184 -9.52 10.06 -18.05
CA THR A 184 -9.97 8.81 -17.42
C THR A 184 -11.48 8.69 -17.50
N ILE A 185 -11.96 7.52 -17.93
CA ILE A 185 -13.37 7.15 -17.92
C ILE A 185 -13.56 6.06 -16.86
N VAL A 186 -14.44 6.32 -15.90
CA VAL A 186 -14.88 5.34 -14.90
C VAL A 186 -16.25 4.84 -15.31
N ILE A 187 -16.38 3.54 -15.50
CA ILE A 187 -17.61 2.91 -16.00
C ILE A 187 -18.11 1.84 -15.04
N GLN A 188 -19.43 1.79 -14.84
CA GLN A 188 -20.07 0.73 -14.08
C GLN A 188 -19.91 -0.63 -14.76
N THR A 189 -19.68 -1.68 -13.96
CA THR A 189 -19.23 -2.99 -14.46
C THR A 189 -20.18 -3.64 -15.46
N HIS A 190 -21.51 -3.46 -15.29
CA HIS A 190 -22.50 -4.03 -16.21
C HIS A 190 -22.48 -3.36 -17.60
N LEU A 191 -22.18 -2.06 -17.66
CA LEU A 191 -22.13 -1.27 -18.89
C LEU A 191 -20.95 -1.64 -19.80
N LYS A 192 -19.93 -2.31 -19.27
CA LYS A 192 -18.80 -2.82 -20.08
C LYS A 192 -19.20 -3.85 -21.12
N LYS A 193 -20.37 -4.47 -20.98
CA LYS A 193 -20.89 -5.47 -21.92
C LYS A 193 -21.77 -4.85 -23.02
N ASP A 194 -22.10 -3.56 -22.93
CA ASP A 194 -22.89 -2.89 -23.95
C ASP A 194 -22.07 -2.70 -25.24
N GLN A 195 -22.58 -3.21 -26.36
CA GLN A 195 -21.94 -3.12 -27.67
C GLN A 195 -21.70 -1.68 -28.14
N LYS A 196 -22.60 -0.75 -27.82
CA LYS A 196 -22.45 0.67 -28.16
C LYS A 196 -21.27 1.28 -27.43
N ILE A 197 -21.14 1.01 -26.13
CA ILE A 197 -20.06 1.51 -25.30
C ILE A 197 -18.72 0.88 -25.70
N ILE A 198 -18.70 -0.41 -25.98
CA ILE A 198 -17.50 -1.10 -26.48
C ILE A 198 -17.00 -0.45 -27.78
N LYS A 199 -17.91 -0.12 -28.71
CA LYS A 199 -17.56 0.54 -29.98
C LYS A 199 -16.94 1.92 -29.74
N ILE A 200 -17.52 2.71 -28.83
CA ILE A 200 -16.97 4.03 -28.43
C ILE A 200 -15.58 3.85 -27.82
N PHE A 201 -15.41 2.93 -26.88
CA PHE A 201 -14.11 2.66 -26.25
C PHE A 201 -13.05 2.20 -27.24
N TYR A 202 -13.43 1.38 -28.23
CA TYR A 202 -12.53 0.96 -29.30
C TYR A 202 -12.06 2.16 -30.13
N GLN A 203 -12.96 3.09 -30.47
CA GLN A 203 -12.62 4.33 -31.18
C GLN A 203 -11.71 5.26 -30.37
N LEU A 204 -11.77 5.18 -29.04
CA LEU A 204 -10.97 6.01 -28.12
C LEU A 204 -9.61 5.41 -27.75
N LEU A 205 -9.32 4.17 -28.15
CA LEU A 205 -8.02 3.52 -27.90
C LEU A 205 -6.81 4.37 -28.34
N PRO A 206 -6.81 5.04 -29.51
CA PRO A 206 -5.69 5.88 -29.93
C PRO A 206 -5.46 7.10 -29.03
N SER A 207 -6.51 7.56 -28.34
CA SER A 207 -6.49 8.79 -27.52
C SER A 207 -5.81 8.61 -26.15
N LYS A 208 -5.28 7.41 -25.83
CA LYS A 208 -4.61 7.08 -24.56
C LYS A 208 -5.46 7.38 -23.31
N ILE A 209 -6.79 7.34 -23.44
CA ILE A 209 -7.73 7.53 -22.32
C ILE A 209 -7.75 6.25 -21.48
N ALA A 210 -7.58 6.39 -20.16
CA ALA A 210 -7.65 5.25 -19.25
C ALA A 210 -9.12 4.88 -18.98
N ILE A 211 -9.49 3.62 -19.23
CA ILE A 211 -10.82 3.10 -18.91
C ILE A 211 -10.70 2.24 -17.65
N VAL A 212 -11.45 2.59 -16.61
CA VAL A 212 -11.38 1.95 -15.30
C VAL A 212 -12.76 1.50 -14.87
N ASP A 213 -12.83 0.31 -14.26
CA ASP A 213 -14.06 -0.18 -13.63
C ASP A 213 -14.45 0.62 -12.39
N LEU A 214 -15.74 0.92 -12.19
CA LEU A 214 -16.22 1.63 -11.00
C LEU A 214 -15.85 0.92 -9.70
N ILE A 215 -15.95 -0.42 -9.63
CA ILE A 215 -15.62 -1.18 -8.42
C ILE A 215 -14.13 -1.07 -8.14
N THR A 216 -13.29 -1.21 -9.17
CA THR A 216 -11.82 -1.10 -9.05
C THR A 216 -11.40 0.33 -8.68
N PHE A 217 -12.07 1.33 -9.23
CA PHE A 217 -11.84 2.74 -8.93
C PHE A 217 -12.20 3.05 -7.47
N TYR A 218 -13.37 2.59 -7.03
CA TYR A 218 -13.82 2.70 -5.64
C TYR A 218 -12.86 2.02 -4.68
N GLU A 219 -12.45 0.78 -4.96
CA GLU A 219 -11.46 0.04 -4.16
C GLU A 219 -10.12 0.80 -4.09
N THR A 220 -9.67 1.38 -5.20
CA THR A 220 -8.41 2.15 -5.23
C THR A 220 -8.49 3.39 -4.33
N ILE A 221 -9.61 4.10 -4.33
CA ILE A 221 -9.82 5.33 -3.55
C ILE A 221 -10.06 5.02 -2.08
N PHE A 222 -11.01 4.13 -1.79
CA PHE A 222 -11.52 3.90 -0.44
C PHE A 222 -10.87 2.71 0.28
N GLN A 223 -10.08 1.87 -0.42
CA GLN A 223 -9.49 0.63 0.12
C GLN A 223 -10.53 -0.33 0.72
N LYS A 224 -11.75 -0.30 0.19
CA LYS A 224 -12.88 -1.15 0.61
C LYS A 224 -13.72 -1.50 -0.61
N LEU A 225 -14.47 -2.59 -0.54
CA LEU A 225 -15.36 -3.00 -1.63
C LEU A 225 -16.77 -2.41 -1.46
N PRO A 226 -17.37 -1.88 -2.53
CA PRO A 226 -18.75 -1.43 -2.50
C PRO A 226 -19.68 -2.64 -2.57
N LEU A 227 -20.03 -3.21 -1.41
CA LEU A 227 -20.81 -4.46 -1.33
C LEU A 227 -22.12 -4.43 -2.13
N LYS A 228 -22.74 -3.25 -2.28
CA LYS A 228 -23.99 -3.05 -3.04
C LYS A 228 -23.83 -3.18 -4.57
N GLU A 229 -22.62 -3.08 -5.09
CA GLU A 229 -22.31 -3.18 -6.54
C GLU A 229 -21.64 -4.52 -6.89
N LEU A 230 -21.31 -5.34 -5.89
CA LEU A 230 -20.72 -6.64 -6.15
C LEU A 230 -21.78 -7.57 -6.76
N ASN A 231 -21.47 -8.12 -7.92
CA ASN A 231 -22.29 -9.12 -8.60
C ASN A 231 -21.52 -10.44 -8.75
N GLU A 232 -22.22 -11.51 -9.08
CA GLU A 232 -21.61 -12.83 -9.28
C GLU A 232 -20.47 -12.82 -10.31
N SER A 233 -20.59 -11.99 -11.36
CA SER A 233 -19.54 -11.88 -12.39
C SER A 233 -18.23 -11.32 -11.86
N TRP A 234 -18.28 -10.41 -10.88
CA TRP A 234 -17.09 -9.91 -10.20
C TRP A 234 -16.40 -11.02 -9.41
N PHE A 235 -17.15 -11.88 -8.73
CA PHE A 235 -16.59 -13.01 -8.00
C PHE A 235 -15.91 -14.02 -8.94
N ILE A 236 -16.54 -14.34 -10.07
CA ILE A 236 -15.95 -15.24 -11.08
C ILE A 236 -14.60 -14.69 -11.57
N ASP A 237 -14.52 -13.39 -11.92
CA ASP A 237 -13.28 -12.76 -12.38
C ASP A 237 -12.15 -12.87 -11.33
N LYS A 238 -12.48 -12.66 -10.05
CA LYS A 238 -11.50 -12.72 -8.96
C LYS A 238 -11.10 -14.14 -8.55
N ILE A 239 -12.04 -15.07 -8.47
CA ILE A 239 -11.80 -16.45 -8.01
C ILE A 239 -11.01 -17.24 -9.07
N THR A 240 -11.23 -16.95 -10.36
CA THR A 240 -10.57 -17.66 -11.46
C THR A 240 -9.08 -17.31 -11.59
N THR A 241 -8.67 -16.14 -11.09
CA THR A 241 -7.26 -15.71 -11.09
C THR A 241 -6.48 -16.41 -9.98
N ARG A 242 -6.15 -17.70 -10.15
CA ARG A 242 -5.27 -18.42 -9.22
C ARG A 242 -3.82 -17.91 -9.34
N ARG A 243 -3.25 -17.42 -8.24
CA ARG A 243 -1.85 -16.97 -8.19
C ARG A 243 -0.99 -17.96 -7.40
N HIS A 244 -0.78 -19.14 -7.96
CA HIS A 244 -0.12 -20.26 -7.27
C HIS A 244 1.23 -19.89 -6.61
N LEU A 245 2.07 -19.10 -7.29
CA LEU A 245 3.33 -18.63 -6.72
C LEU A 245 3.15 -17.69 -5.53
N TYR A 246 2.14 -16.81 -5.60
CA TYR A 246 1.80 -15.92 -4.48
C TYR A 246 1.28 -16.74 -3.30
N ASP A 247 0.42 -17.72 -3.53
CA ASP A 247 -0.14 -18.56 -2.46
C ASP A 247 0.96 -19.37 -1.75
N ILE A 248 1.91 -19.93 -2.49
CA ILE A 248 3.09 -20.60 -1.93
C ILE A 248 3.93 -19.62 -1.11
N ALA A 249 4.32 -18.48 -1.69
CA ALA A 249 5.15 -17.50 -1.01
C ALA A 249 4.47 -16.98 0.26
N LYS A 250 3.16 -16.69 0.18
CA LYS A 250 2.33 -16.27 1.31
C LYS A 250 2.31 -17.34 2.39
N ARG A 251 2.16 -18.62 2.02
CA ARG A 251 2.17 -19.73 2.97
C ARG A 251 3.52 -19.86 3.69
N THR A 252 4.62 -19.76 2.96
CA THR A 252 5.97 -19.80 3.54
C THR A 252 6.19 -18.63 4.50
N VAL A 253 5.83 -17.41 4.07
CA VAL A 253 5.94 -16.21 4.91
C VAL A 253 5.08 -16.32 6.17
N ASP A 254 3.83 -16.76 6.04
CA ASP A 254 2.92 -16.94 7.18
C ASP A 254 3.46 -17.94 8.19
N PHE A 255 4.03 -19.04 7.71
CA PHE A 255 4.63 -20.06 8.58
C PHE A 255 5.86 -19.51 9.31
N CYS A 256 6.79 -18.88 8.59
CA CYS A 256 7.99 -18.29 9.18
C CYS A 256 7.64 -17.20 10.20
N LEU A 257 6.70 -16.30 9.86
CA LEU A 257 6.24 -15.25 10.77
C LEU A 257 5.54 -15.84 11.99
N ALA A 258 4.64 -16.81 11.82
CA ALA A 258 3.97 -17.47 12.94
C ALA A 258 4.97 -18.15 13.87
N LEU A 259 6.01 -18.80 13.33
CA LEU A 259 7.07 -19.43 14.12
C LEU A 259 7.88 -18.38 14.90
N CYS A 260 8.36 -17.32 14.24
CA CYS A 260 9.11 -16.26 14.91
C CYS A 260 8.27 -15.55 16.00
N LEU A 261 7.04 -15.18 15.69
CA LEU A 261 6.14 -14.51 16.64
C LEU A 261 5.76 -15.43 17.80
N SER A 262 5.57 -16.73 17.57
CA SER A 262 5.25 -17.66 18.67
C SER A 262 6.40 -17.80 19.66
N ILE A 263 7.66 -17.78 19.20
CA ILE A 263 8.84 -17.78 20.08
C ILE A 263 8.93 -16.46 20.86
N ILE A 264 8.80 -15.31 20.17
CA ILE A 264 8.89 -13.98 20.80
C ILE A 264 7.80 -13.79 21.85
N PHE A 265 6.57 -14.21 21.55
CA PHE A 265 5.43 -14.07 22.46
C PHE A 265 5.25 -15.25 23.42
N LEU A 266 6.13 -16.25 23.40
CA LEU A 266 6.04 -17.40 24.30
C LEU A 266 5.94 -16.99 25.79
N PRO A 267 6.74 -16.04 26.31
CA PRO A 267 6.64 -15.62 27.71
C PRO A 267 5.27 -14.99 28.05
N LEU A 268 4.70 -14.23 27.11
CA LEU A 268 3.39 -13.61 27.27
C LEU A 268 2.27 -14.67 27.24
N ILE A 269 2.34 -15.60 26.29
CA ILE A 269 1.40 -16.72 26.16
C ILE A 269 1.37 -17.56 27.44
N LEU A 270 2.54 -17.86 28.02
CA LEU A 270 2.66 -18.60 29.28
C LEU A 270 2.09 -17.80 30.47
N THR A 271 2.37 -16.50 30.53
CA THR A 271 1.79 -15.62 31.57
C THR A 271 0.26 -15.61 31.51
N ILE A 272 -0.32 -15.44 30.32
CA ILE A 272 -1.78 -15.47 30.13
C ILE A 272 -2.34 -16.84 30.51
N ALA A 273 -1.70 -17.93 30.07
CA ALA A 273 -2.09 -19.29 30.40
C ALA A 273 -2.12 -19.52 31.93
N PHE A 274 -1.11 -19.03 32.64
CA PHE A 274 -1.02 -19.11 34.09
C PHE A 274 -2.14 -18.32 34.78
N LEU A 275 -2.39 -17.08 34.35
CA LEU A 275 -3.48 -16.24 34.89
C LEU A 275 -4.87 -16.85 34.69
N ILE A 276 -5.13 -17.45 33.52
CA ILE A 276 -6.38 -18.16 33.26
C ILE A 276 -6.55 -19.34 34.20
N LYS A 277 -5.45 -20.07 34.49
CA LYS A 277 -5.48 -21.22 35.39
C LYS A 277 -5.75 -20.82 36.84
N LEU A 278 -5.24 -19.67 37.27
CA LEU A 278 -5.49 -19.12 38.61
C LEU A 278 -6.93 -18.58 38.77
N THR A 279 -7.46 -17.94 37.75
CA THR A 279 -8.74 -17.20 37.83
C THR A 279 -9.97 -18.05 37.49
N SER A 280 -9.82 -19.14 36.73
CA SER A 280 -10.96 -19.94 36.26
C SER A 280 -10.68 -21.45 36.24
N ARG A 281 -11.57 -22.26 36.82
CA ARG A 281 -11.48 -23.74 36.81
C ARG A 281 -11.67 -24.27 35.38
N GLY A 282 -10.79 -25.15 34.89
CA GLY A 282 -10.89 -25.83 33.59
C GLY A 282 -9.67 -25.65 32.66
N SER A 283 -9.87 -25.86 31.35
CA SER A 283 -8.82 -25.78 30.33
C SER A 283 -8.43 -24.34 30.00
N ILE A 284 -7.14 -24.11 29.71
CA ILE A 284 -6.63 -22.78 29.32
C ILE A 284 -7.09 -22.41 27.91
N ILE A 285 -7.17 -23.41 27.04
CA ILE A 285 -7.48 -23.27 25.61
C ILE A 285 -8.90 -23.73 25.36
N TYR A 286 -9.63 -22.92 24.58
CA TYR A 286 -10.93 -23.26 23.99
C TYR A 286 -10.73 -23.61 22.51
N LYS A 287 -11.43 -24.65 22.04
CA LYS A 287 -11.36 -25.17 20.67
C LYS A 287 -12.66 -24.85 19.94
N GLN A 288 -12.58 -24.18 18.79
CA GLN A 288 -13.73 -23.87 17.94
C GLN A 288 -13.55 -24.48 16.55
N ILE A 289 -14.58 -25.10 15.98
CA ILE A 289 -14.53 -25.52 14.57
C ILE A 289 -14.87 -24.31 13.69
N ARG A 290 -14.05 -24.05 12.67
CA ARG A 290 -14.23 -22.97 11.69
C ARG A 290 -14.04 -23.52 10.28
N THR A 291 -14.71 -22.92 9.31
CA THR A 291 -14.53 -23.23 7.89
C THR A 291 -13.18 -22.70 7.42
N GLY A 292 -12.35 -23.58 6.88
CA GLY A 292 -11.04 -23.27 6.32
C GLY A 292 -11.06 -23.15 4.80
N VAL A 293 -9.88 -23.32 4.20
CA VAL A 293 -9.70 -23.30 2.74
C VAL A 293 -10.50 -24.44 2.11
N ASN A 294 -11.15 -24.18 0.98
CA ASN A 294 -11.99 -25.14 0.26
C ASN A 294 -13.11 -25.77 1.11
N ASN A 295 -13.64 -25.01 2.08
CA ASN A 295 -14.65 -25.46 3.03
C ASN A 295 -14.20 -26.61 3.94
N GLU A 296 -12.90 -26.92 4.03
CA GLU A 296 -12.41 -27.91 4.97
C GLU A 296 -12.45 -27.35 6.40
N PRO A 297 -13.15 -28.00 7.35
CA PRO A 297 -13.22 -27.51 8.72
C PRO A 297 -11.86 -27.66 9.41
N PHE A 298 -11.46 -26.65 10.19
CA PHE A 298 -10.27 -26.72 11.04
C PHE A 298 -10.58 -26.30 12.47
N VAL A 299 -9.75 -26.77 13.41
CA VAL A 299 -9.86 -26.41 14.82
C VAL A 299 -9.08 -25.13 15.08
N PHE A 300 -9.81 -24.07 15.43
CA PHE A 300 -9.28 -22.80 15.88
C PHE A 300 -9.09 -22.82 17.40
N PHE A 301 -7.84 -22.60 17.84
CA PHE A 301 -7.48 -22.51 19.25
C PHE A 301 -7.45 -21.05 19.70
N LYS A 302 -8.15 -20.73 20.80
CA LYS A 302 -8.08 -19.42 21.47
C LYS A 302 -7.96 -19.57 22.98
N PHE A 303 -7.41 -18.56 23.64
CA PHE A 303 -7.49 -18.49 25.10
C PHE A 303 -8.95 -18.45 25.56
N ARG A 304 -9.23 -19.14 26.65
CA ARG A 304 -10.56 -19.15 27.24
C ARG A 304 -10.82 -17.84 27.98
N THR A 305 -11.77 -17.06 27.50
CA THR A 305 -12.23 -15.81 28.14
C THR A 305 -13.58 -15.96 28.87
N MET A 306 -14.37 -16.98 28.52
CA MET A 306 -15.71 -17.21 29.09
C MET A 306 -15.72 -18.40 30.07
N ARG A 307 -16.76 -18.47 30.93
CA ARG A 307 -17.00 -19.63 31.81
C ARG A 307 -17.37 -20.87 30.97
N LEU A 308 -17.18 -22.05 31.56
CA LEU A 308 -17.29 -23.36 30.89
C LEU A 308 -18.66 -23.58 30.21
N ASP A 309 -19.73 -22.99 30.74
CA ASP A 309 -21.11 -23.18 30.26
C ASP A 309 -21.63 -22.01 29.40
N ALA A 310 -20.78 -21.07 28.99
CA ALA A 310 -21.23 -19.83 28.36
C ALA A 310 -21.84 -20.00 26.96
N GLU A 311 -21.64 -21.15 26.32
CA GLU A 311 -22.21 -21.47 24.99
C GLU A 311 -23.12 -22.72 25.05
N LYS A 312 -23.70 -23.03 26.22
CA LYS A 312 -24.59 -24.20 26.38
C LYS A 312 -25.76 -24.20 25.39
N PHE A 313 -26.14 -23.03 24.87
CA PHE A 313 -27.23 -22.84 23.90
C PHE A 313 -26.73 -22.32 22.54
N GLY A 314 -25.46 -22.55 22.21
CA GLY A 314 -24.83 -22.10 20.96
C GLY A 314 -24.05 -20.78 21.11
N PRO A 315 -23.60 -20.18 20.00
CA PRO A 315 -22.83 -18.94 20.02
C PRO A 315 -23.67 -17.79 20.59
N GLN A 316 -23.27 -17.27 21.74
CA GLN A 316 -23.94 -16.15 22.42
C GLN A 316 -22.99 -14.97 22.63
N TRP A 317 -23.51 -13.74 22.56
CA TRP A 317 -22.75 -12.55 22.91
C TRP A 317 -22.52 -12.53 24.42
N THR A 318 -21.32 -12.14 24.85
CA THR A 318 -21.02 -11.96 26.26
C THR A 318 -21.79 -10.74 26.76
N SER A 319 -22.68 -10.93 27.75
CA SER A 319 -23.30 -9.85 28.53
C SER A 319 -22.37 -9.35 29.62
#